data_AF-A0A8D8QQ97-F1
#
_entry.id   AF-A0A8D8QQ97-F1
#
_cell.length_a   1.000
_cell.length_b   1.000
_cell.length_c   1.000
_cell.angle_alpha   90.00
_cell.angle_beta   90.00
_cell.angle_gamma   90.00
#
_symmetry.space_group_name_H-M   'P 1'
#
loop_
_entity.id
_entity.type
_entity.pdbx_description
1 polymer ?
#
loop_
_entity_poly.entity_id
_entity_poly.type
_entity_poly.pdbx_seq_one_letter_code
_entity_poly.pdbx_strand_id
1 'polypeptide(L)'
;MEVTEGAFSVEEAVESDKTEMSLKDRLLSRLDQVEAHVEDLRKSAAHLEDKKDQILTSLHALRNFESLNEFDEYDREDILRYVNQISRRCKTVDVCVHTPRTEDQVDSLHQVNCLIDNLVVGIKDSPEPTRIRCMSYVSACSSYSSESDPPGDKAFETAVLGCALDDQKKIRQRLHGLLDYMTAEKWKQAIQPMD
;
A
#
# COMPACT_ATOMS: atom_id res chain seq x y z
N MET A 1 39.24 -72.94 35.29
CA MET A 1 38.73 -73.36 36.61
C MET A 1 39.33 -72.40 37.62
N GLU A 2 38.73 -71.21 37.72
CA GLU A 2 37.64 -70.87 38.66
C GLU A 2 38.11 -70.87 40.11
N VAL A 3 38.21 -69.66 40.67
CA VAL A 3 37.49 -69.35 41.91
C VAL A 3 37.01 -67.90 41.84
N THR A 4 35.72 -67.73 42.08
CA THR A 4 34.96 -66.49 42.21
C THR A 4 34.86 -66.11 43.68
N GLU A 5 34.86 -64.80 43.97
CA GLU A 5 34.30 -64.09 45.14
C GLU A 5 34.65 -62.61 44.88
N GLY A 6 33.81 -61.59 44.95
CA GLY A 6 32.44 -61.36 45.38
C GLY A 6 32.27 -59.83 45.55
N ALA A 7 31.02 -59.37 45.69
CA ALA A 7 30.56 -58.03 46.13
C ALA A 7 30.33 -56.89 45.09
N PHE A 8 29.12 -56.91 44.52
CA PHE A 8 28.01 -55.93 44.59
C PHE A 8 28.23 -54.43 44.96
N SER A 9 27.36 -53.59 44.35
CA SER A 9 26.87 -52.22 44.72
C SER A 9 27.72 -51.01 44.24
N VAL A 10 27.23 -49.91 43.65
CA VAL A 10 25.91 -49.22 43.62
C VAL A 10 25.77 -48.39 42.31
N GLU A 11 24.50 -48.09 42.00
CA GLU A 11 23.82 -47.23 41.03
C GLU A 11 24.39 -45.84 40.62
N GLU A 12 23.88 -45.42 39.45
CA GLU A 12 23.41 -44.08 39.01
C GLU A 12 24.37 -42.91 38.71
N ALA A 13 24.35 -42.48 37.44
CA ALA A 13 24.01 -41.12 36.96
C ALA A 13 24.00 -41.17 35.40
N VAL A 14 22.87 -41.19 34.69
CA VAL A 14 21.99 -40.07 34.31
C VAL A 14 22.74 -38.94 33.59
N GLU A 15 22.53 -38.80 32.27
CA GLU A 15 22.32 -37.50 31.61
C GLU A 15 21.76 -37.74 30.19
N SER A 16 20.44 -37.87 30.04
CA SER A 16 19.52 -36.76 29.70
C SER A 16 19.80 -36.16 28.32
N ASP A 17 19.51 -36.93 27.27
CA ASP A 17 19.28 -36.41 25.91
C ASP A 17 17.91 -35.72 25.81
N LYS A 18 17.77 -34.63 26.56
CA LYS A 18 16.77 -33.59 26.34
C LYS A 18 17.56 -32.31 26.20
N THR A 19 17.87 -31.97 24.96
CA THR A 19 18.54 -30.74 24.57
C THR A 19 17.77 -29.57 25.17
N GLU A 20 18.26 -29.04 26.30
CA GLU A 20 17.77 -27.78 26.84
C GLU A 20 17.97 -26.74 25.75
N MET A 21 16.86 -26.21 25.24
CA MET A 21 16.86 -25.13 24.28
C MET A 21 17.73 -24.01 24.84
N SER A 22 18.82 -23.69 24.14
CA SER A 22 19.82 -22.75 24.63
C SER A 22 19.14 -21.44 25.04
N LEU A 23 19.66 -20.75 26.05
CA LEU A 23 19.17 -19.42 26.41
C LEU A 23 19.11 -18.49 25.19
N LYS A 24 20.03 -18.67 24.23
CA LYS A 24 20.01 -17.99 22.93
C LYS A 24 18.74 -18.30 22.13
N ASP A 25 18.38 -19.56 21.98
CA ASP A 25 17.21 -19.99 21.19
C ASP A 25 15.90 -19.55 21.84
N ARG A 26 15.85 -19.55 23.19
CA ARG A 26 14.74 -18.98 23.96
C ARG A 26 14.56 -17.49 23.70
N LEU A 27 15.66 -16.74 23.64
CA LEU A 27 15.64 -15.30 23.35
C LEU A 27 15.24 -15.03 21.90
N LEU A 28 15.79 -15.76 20.94
CA LEU A 28 15.42 -15.64 19.52
C LEU A 28 13.93 -15.90 19.31
N SER A 29 13.39 -16.98 19.88
CA SER A 29 11.95 -17.27 19.80
C SER A 29 11.07 -16.14 20.38
N ARG A 30 11.54 -15.44 21.42
CA ARG A 30 10.83 -14.27 21.96
C ARG A 30 10.93 -13.06 21.04
N LEU A 31 12.07 -12.84 20.39
CA LEU A 31 12.24 -11.77 19.41
C LEU A 31 11.34 -12.01 18.19
N ASP A 32 11.26 -13.24 17.69
CA ASP A 32 10.37 -13.61 16.58
C ASP A 32 8.89 -13.33 16.94
N GLN A 33 8.48 -13.62 18.19
CA GLN A 33 7.13 -13.28 18.67
C GLN A 33 6.89 -11.77 18.71
N VAL A 34 7.89 -10.99 19.13
CA VAL A 34 7.79 -9.52 19.15
C VAL A 34 7.72 -8.97 17.72
N GLU A 35 8.53 -9.51 16.80
CA GLU A 35 8.49 -9.14 15.38
C GLU A 35 7.11 -9.43 14.77
N ALA A 36 6.54 -10.61 15.05
CA ALA A 36 5.17 -10.92 14.62
C ALA A 36 4.14 -9.91 15.15
N HIS A 37 4.25 -9.49 16.41
CA HIS A 37 3.39 -8.45 16.97
C HIS A 37 3.58 -7.07 16.31
N VAL A 38 4.82 -6.72 15.92
CA VAL A 38 5.09 -5.48 15.17
C VAL A 38 4.42 -5.54 13.80
N GLU A 39 4.50 -6.68 13.10
CA GLU A 39 3.85 -6.85 11.81
C GLU A 39 2.32 -6.79 11.91
N ASP A 40 1.72 -7.38 12.94
CA ASP A 40 0.28 -7.28 13.18
C ASP A 40 -0.16 -5.86 13.57
N LEU A 41 0.66 -5.13 14.32
CA LEU A 41 0.44 -3.70 14.58
C LEU A 41 0.50 -2.89 13.28
N ARG A 42 1.50 -3.15 12.42
CA ARG A 42 1.63 -2.48 11.10
C ARG A 42 0.41 -2.72 10.22
N LYS A 43 -0.05 -3.97 10.11
CA LYS A 43 -1.28 -4.32 9.37
C LYS A 43 -2.52 -3.61 9.94
N SER A 44 -2.64 -3.59 11.27
CA SER A 44 -3.77 -2.95 11.96
C SER A 44 -3.78 -1.43 11.74
N ALA A 45 -2.60 -0.79 11.79
CA ALA A 45 -2.44 0.62 11.52
C ALA A 45 -2.75 0.96 10.05
N ALA A 46 -2.27 0.17 9.09
CA ALA A 46 -2.60 0.34 7.67
C ALA A 46 -4.11 0.24 7.42
N HIS A 47 -4.79 -0.72 8.07
CA HIS A 47 -6.25 -0.84 7.99
C HIS A 47 -6.99 0.37 8.57
N LEU A 48 -6.47 0.98 9.64
CA LEU A 48 -7.04 2.21 10.21
C LEU A 48 -6.82 3.42 9.29
N GLU A 49 -5.66 3.49 8.63
CA GLU A 49 -5.37 4.49 7.59
C GLU A 49 -6.36 4.36 6.42
N ASP A 50 -6.56 3.16 5.89
CA ASP A 50 -7.54 2.90 4.81
C ASP A 50 -8.98 3.28 5.21
N LYS A 51 -9.39 2.94 6.44
CA LYS A 51 -10.73 3.31 6.95
C LYS A 51 -10.92 4.81 7.06
N LYS A 52 -9.89 5.53 7.50
CA LYS A 52 -9.91 7.00 7.54
C LYS A 52 -10.08 7.58 6.14
N ASP A 53 -9.32 7.08 5.17
CA ASP A 53 -9.41 7.51 3.77
C ASP A 53 -10.77 7.19 3.14
N GLN A 54 -11.35 6.03 3.45
CA GLN A 54 -12.72 5.68 3.04
C GLN A 54 -13.74 6.68 3.58
N ILE A 55 -13.68 7.04 4.87
CA ILE A 55 -14.58 8.04 5.48
C ILE A 55 -14.43 9.39 4.77
N LEU A 56 -13.19 9.84 4.55
CA LEU A 56 -12.92 11.12 3.86
C LEU A 56 -13.42 11.11 2.42
N THR A 57 -13.28 9.97 1.73
CA THR A 57 -13.79 9.78 0.36
C THR A 57 -15.31 9.82 0.31
N SER A 58 -16.00 9.15 1.25
CA SER A 58 -17.46 9.22 1.36
C SER A 58 -17.95 10.64 1.64
N LEU A 59 -17.28 11.37 2.54
CA LEU A 59 -17.62 12.78 2.82
C LEU A 59 -17.38 13.68 1.61
N HIS A 60 -16.34 13.41 0.83
CA HIS A 60 -16.08 14.13 -0.43
C HIS A 60 -17.18 13.88 -1.46
N ALA A 61 -17.64 12.63 -1.60
CA ALA A 61 -18.74 12.27 -2.48
C ALA A 61 -20.05 12.95 -2.06
N LEU A 62 -20.37 12.94 -0.77
CA LEU A 62 -21.54 13.64 -0.23
C LEU A 62 -21.48 15.14 -0.49
N ARG A 63 -20.32 15.78 -0.28
CA ARG A 63 -20.13 17.21 -0.54
C ARG A 63 -20.39 17.60 -1.99
N ASN A 64 -20.02 16.72 -2.92
CA ASN A 64 -20.12 16.97 -4.37
C ASN A 64 -21.35 16.28 -4.98
N PHE A 65 -22.31 15.86 -4.17
CA PHE A 65 -23.50 15.19 -4.65
C PHE A 65 -24.34 16.18 -5.47
N GLU A 66 -24.59 15.87 -6.75
CA GLU A 66 -25.14 16.83 -7.73
C GLU A 66 -26.52 17.38 -7.31
N SER A 67 -27.36 16.55 -6.68
CA SER A 67 -28.67 16.96 -6.16
C SER A 67 -28.60 17.81 -4.89
N LEU A 68 -27.41 18.12 -4.34
CA LEU A 68 -27.31 19.13 -3.27
C LEU A 68 -27.80 20.51 -3.72
N ASN A 69 -27.78 20.78 -5.02
CA ASN A 69 -28.30 22.02 -5.59
C ASN A 69 -29.83 22.06 -5.70
N GLU A 70 -30.52 20.94 -5.47
CA GLU A 70 -31.98 20.85 -5.46
C GLU A 70 -32.58 21.29 -4.11
N PHE A 71 -31.77 21.31 -3.05
CA PHE A 71 -32.17 21.84 -1.73
C PHE A 71 -32.16 23.37 -1.73
N ASP A 72 -32.93 23.95 -0.82
CA ASP A 72 -32.82 25.37 -0.56
C ASP A 72 -31.45 25.73 0.03
N GLU A 73 -31.12 27.02 0.02
CA GLU A 73 -29.82 27.50 0.44
C GLU A 73 -29.50 27.17 1.91
N TYR A 74 -30.52 27.18 2.77
CA TYR A 74 -30.38 26.95 4.21
C TYR A 74 -30.09 25.48 4.50
N ASP A 75 -30.89 24.57 3.94
CA ASP A 75 -30.71 23.13 4.07
C ASP A 75 -29.37 22.69 3.50
N ARG A 76 -28.98 23.23 2.33
CA ARG A 76 -27.68 22.96 1.72
C ARG A 76 -26.53 23.42 2.61
N GLU A 77 -26.60 24.63 3.17
CA GLU A 77 -25.55 25.15 4.07
C GLU A 77 -25.44 24.32 5.35
N ASP A 78 -26.56 23.94 5.97
CA ASP A 78 -26.58 23.12 7.18
C ASP A 78 -25.99 21.72 6.91
N ILE A 79 -26.32 21.08 5.78
CA ILE A 79 -25.72 19.81 5.35
C ILE A 79 -24.21 19.97 5.15
N LEU A 80 -23.76 20.98 4.41
CA LEU A 80 -22.34 21.22 4.17
C LEU A 80 -21.58 21.52 5.47
N ARG A 81 -22.19 22.24 6.41
CA ARG A 81 -21.62 22.46 7.75
C ARG A 81 -21.41 21.14 8.48
N TYR A 82 -22.38 20.23 8.41
CA TYR A 82 -22.29 18.91 9.05
C TYR A 82 -21.21 18.03 8.42
N VAL A 83 -21.14 17.98 7.08
CA VAL A 83 -20.08 17.28 6.35
C VAL A 83 -18.70 17.81 6.75
N ASN A 84 -18.54 19.14 6.80
CA ASN A 84 -17.29 19.78 7.21
C ASN A 84 -16.92 19.47 8.66
N GLN A 85 -17.89 19.43 9.58
CA GLN A 85 -17.66 19.09 10.97
C GLN A 85 -17.16 17.64 11.11
N ILE A 86 -17.78 16.68 10.42
CA ILE A 86 -17.34 15.29 10.43
C ILE A 86 -15.93 15.17 9.82
N SER A 87 -15.67 15.86 8.70
CA SER A 87 -14.35 15.87 8.07
C SER A 87 -13.26 16.38 9.03
N ARG A 88 -13.53 17.47 9.76
CA ARG A 88 -12.60 17.99 10.78
C ARG A 88 -12.34 16.98 11.89
N ARG A 89 -13.38 16.31 12.39
CA ARG A 89 -13.24 15.27 13.42
C ARG A 89 -12.45 14.08 12.92
N CYS A 90 -12.71 13.61 11.71
CA CYS A 90 -11.97 12.51 11.09
C CYS A 90 -10.47 12.84 10.97
N LYS A 91 -10.14 14.08 10.61
CA LYS A 91 -8.75 14.57 10.51
C LYS A 91 -8.00 14.65 11.85
N THR A 92 -8.68 14.57 12.99
CA THR A 92 -8.00 14.49 14.31
C THR A 92 -7.38 13.11 14.58
N VAL A 93 -7.78 12.08 13.83
CA VAL A 93 -7.18 10.75 13.90
C VAL A 93 -5.99 10.72 12.95
N ASP A 94 -4.79 10.57 13.50
CA ASP A 94 -3.56 10.45 12.73
C ASP A 94 -2.93 9.07 12.92
N VAL A 95 -2.79 8.33 11.82
CA VAL A 95 -2.24 6.98 11.75
C VAL A 95 -1.40 6.94 10.50
N CYS A 96 -0.13 6.55 10.62
CA CYS A 96 0.80 6.48 9.50
C CYS A 96 1.65 5.22 9.62
N VAL A 97 1.72 4.44 8.52
CA VAL A 97 2.63 3.31 8.40
C VAL A 97 3.72 3.64 7.41
N HIS A 98 4.97 3.73 7.89
CA HIS A 98 6.11 3.94 7.01
C HIS A 98 6.55 2.63 6.34
N THR A 99 6.75 2.71 5.03
CA THR A 99 7.42 1.67 4.25
C THR A 99 8.93 1.83 4.44
N PRO A 100 9.63 0.86 5.06
CA PRO A 100 11.08 0.89 5.15
C PRO A 100 11.67 0.74 3.74
N ARG A 101 12.69 1.53 3.42
CA ARG A 101 13.33 1.54 2.10
C ARG A 101 14.85 1.54 2.24
N THR A 102 15.53 0.87 1.33
CA THR A 102 16.97 1.04 1.07
C THR A 102 17.20 2.29 0.21
N GLU A 103 18.45 2.75 0.12
CA GLU A 103 18.84 3.88 -0.74
C GLU A 103 18.45 3.63 -2.21
N ASP A 104 18.77 2.45 -2.74
CA ASP A 104 18.38 2.04 -4.11
C ASP A 104 16.85 2.05 -4.35
N GLN A 105 16.07 1.66 -3.33
CA GLN A 105 14.61 1.69 -3.39
C GLN A 105 14.06 3.12 -3.39
N VAL A 106 14.72 4.05 -2.69
CA VAL A 106 14.37 5.48 -2.70
C VAL A 106 14.63 6.08 -4.08
N ASP A 107 15.78 5.77 -4.68
CA ASP A 107 16.13 6.26 -6.03
C ASP A 107 15.19 5.71 -7.10
N SER A 108 14.87 4.41 -7.02
CA SER A 108 13.89 3.77 -7.90
C SER A 108 12.51 4.42 -7.76
N LEU A 109 12.06 4.68 -6.54
CA LEU A 109 10.78 5.34 -6.28
C LEU A 109 10.77 6.79 -6.79
N HIS A 110 11.89 7.51 -6.64
CA HIS A 110 12.04 8.85 -7.20
C HIS A 110 11.90 8.84 -8.72
N GLN A 111 12.58 7.91 -9.40
CA GLN A 111 12.49 7.74 -10.85
C GLN A 111 11.04 7.46 -11.28
N VAL A 112 10.34 6.54 -10.61
CA VAL A 112 8.93 6.25 -10.91
C VAL A 112 8.06 7.50 -10.72
N ASN A 113 8.25 8.24 -9.64
CA ASN A 113 7.47 9.45 -9.39
C ASN A 113 7.69 10.51 -10.49
N CYS A 114 8.92 10.73 -10.93
CA CYS A 114 9.20 11.63 -12.06
C CYS A 114 8.47 11.19 -13.35
N LEU A 115 8.44 9.88 -13.63
CA LEU A 115 7.72 9.36 -14.80
C LEU A 115 6.21 9.60 -14.70
N ILE A 116 5.62 9.44 -13.51
CA ILE A 116 4.19 9.71 -13.29
C ILE A 116 3.91 11.22 -13.35
N ASP A 117 4.77 12.07 -12.79
CA ASP A 117 4.58 13.52 -12.82
C ASP A 117 4.61 14.05 -14.26
N ASN A 118 5.45 13.46 -15.12
CA ASN A 118 5.42 13.74 -16.57
C ASN A 118 4.08 13.36 -17.22
N LEU A 119 3.40 12.30 -16.77
CA LEU A 119 2.04 12.02 -17.21
C LEU A 119 1.08 13.13 -16.79
N VAL A 120 1.15 13.57 -15.52
CA VAL A 120 0.27 14.62 -15.00
C VAL A 120 0.40 15.92 -15.79
N VAL A 121 1.63 16.31 -16.16
CA VAL A 121 1.89 17.47 -17.03
C VAL A 121 1.34 17.22 -18.44
N GLY A 122 1.62 16.05 -19.01
CA GLY A 122 1.22 15.68 -20.37
C GLY A 122 -0.28 15.65 -20.62
N ILE A 123 -1.11 15.47 -19.58
CA ILE A 123 -2.58 15.47 -19.69
C ILE A 123 -3.11 16.75 -20.33
N LYS A 124 -2.49 17.91 -20.04
CA LYS A 124 -2.93 19.21 -20.56
C LYS A 124 -2.44 19.48 -21.97
N ASP A 125 -1.20 19.08 -22.27
CA ASP A 125 -0.55 19.42 -23.54
C ASP A 125 -0.87 18.41 -24.65
N SER A 126 -0.97 17.13 -24.31
CA SER A 126 -1.16 16.02 -25.25
C SER A 126 -1.95 14.86 -24.62
N PRO A 127 -3.29 15.00 -24.51
CA PRO A 127 -4.13 14.09 -23.72
C PRO A 127 -4.12 12.65 -24.25
N GLU A 128 -4.30 12.47 -25.56
CA GLU A 128 -4.39 11.12 -26.16
C GLU A 128 -3.06 10.35 -26.12
N PRO A 129 -1.90 10.93 -26.50
CA PRO A 129 -0.60 10.28 -26.32
C PRO A 129 -0.28 9.97 -24.85
N THR A 130 -0.63 10.88 -23.94
CA THR A 130 -0.42 10.69 -22.50
C THR A 130 -1.28 9.56 -21.95
N ARG A 131 -2.52 9.43 -22.42
CA ARG A 131 -3.42 8.33 -22.06
C ARG A 131 -2.84 6.97 -22.50
N ILE A 132 -2.37 6.87 -23.74
CA ILE A 132 -1.73 5.64 -24.26
C ILE A 132 -0.48 5.29 -23.42
N ARG A 133 0.34 6.29 -23.08
CA ARG A 133 1.53 6.09 -22.23
C ARG A 133 1.16 5.63 -20.82
N CYS A 134 0.12 6.20 -20.23
CA CYS A 134 -0.41 5.77 -18.93
C CYS A 134 -0.89 4.30 -18.98
N MET A 135 -1.58 3.90 -20.06
CA MET A 135 -1.96 2.49 -20.27
C MET A 135 -0.72 1.57 -20.33
N SER A 136 0.34 1.96 -21.02
CA SER A 136 1.59 1.19 -21.07
C SER A 136 2.24 1.05 -19.68
N TYR A 137 2.15 2.07 -18.81
CA TYR A 137 2.63 1.98 -17.42
C TYR A 137 1.77 1.07 -16.56
N VAL A 138 0.44 1.10 -16.74
CA VAL A 138 -0.48 0.15 -16.11
C VAL A 138 -0.15 -1.28 -16.52
N SER A 139 0.08 -1.53 -17.81
CA SER A 139 0.53 -2.84 -18.32
C SER A 139 1.87 -3.26 -17.71
N ALA A 140 2.83 -2.35 -17.58
CA ALA A 140 4.14 -2.62 -16.97
C ALA A 140 4.07 -3.00 -15.48
N CYS A 141 2.98 -2.64 -14.79
CA CYS A 141 2.75 -3.09 -13.42
C CYS A 141 2.16 -4.51 -13.37
N SER A 142 1.59 -5.01 -14.46
CA SER A 142 0.84 -6.27 -14.48
C SER A 142 1.72 -7.45 -14.86
N SER A 143 1.72 -8.48 -14.01
CA SER A 143 2.46 -9.73 -14.25
C SER A 143 1.84 -10.60 -15.36
N TYR A 144 0.63 -10.25 -15.82
CA TYR A 144 -0.09 -10.92 -16.89
C TYR A 144 -0.37 -9.89 -17.98
N SER A 145 0.42 -9.90 -19.04
CA SER A 145 0.11 -9.16 -20.26
C SER A 145 -0.73 -10.10 -21.13
N SER A 146 -1.99 -9.76 -21.39
CA SER A 146 -2.77 -10.49 -22.40
C SER A 146 -2.25 -10.11 -23.79
N GLU A 147 -2.37 -10.99 -24.80
CA GLU A 147 -1.95 -10.66 -26.19
C GLU A 147 -2.69 -9.43 -26.76
N SER A 148 -3.80 -9.02 -26.14
CA SER A 148 -4.59 -7.84 -26.47
C SER A 148 -4.14 -6.54 -25.79
N ASP A 149 -3.26 -6.59 -24.79
CA ASP A 149 -2.83 -5.39 -24.06
C ASP A 149 -1.68 -4.67 -24.77
N PRO A 150 -1.62 -3.32 -24.71
CA PRO A 150 -0.47 -2.60 -25.21
C PRO A 150 0.80 -3.04 -24.45
N PRO A 151 1.94 -3.16 -25.15
CA PRO A 151 3.19 -3.59 -24.53
C PRO A 151 3.56 -2.64 -23.38
N GLY A 152 3.95 -3.22 -22.25
CA GLY A 152 4.41 -2.49 -21.08
C GLY A 152 5.71 -1.74 -21.36
N ASP A 153 5.85 -0.56 -20.76
CA ASP A 153 7.09 0.21 -20.81
C ASP A 153 8.14 -0.48 -19.92
N LYS A 154 9.18 -1.03 -20.54
CA LYS A 154 10.25 -1.77 -19.85
C LYS A 154 11.08 -0.91 -18.90
N ALA A 155 11.26 0.37 -19.21
CA ALA A 155 12.02 1.27 -18.35
C ALA A 155 11.21 1.58 -17.08
N PHE A 156 9.90 1.79 -17.24
CA PHE A 156 8.98 1.94 -16.11
C PHE A 156 8.90 0.66 -15.28
N GLU A 157 8.75 -0.51 -15.91
CA GLU A 157 8.73 -1.82 -15.24
C GLU A 157 9.98 -2.03 -14.38
N THR A 158 11.16 -1.78 -14.95
CA THR A 158 12.44 -1.92 -14.24
C THR A 158 12.51 -1.03 -13.01
N ALA A 159 12.09 0.24 -13.14
CA ALA A 159 12.08 1.18 -12.02
C ALA A 159 11.07 0.78 -10.93
N VAL A 160 9.90 0.26 -11.32
CA VAL A 160 8.88 -0.24 -10.37
C VAL A 160 9.39 -1.48 -9.62
N LEU A 161 10.04 -2.43 -10.30
CA LEU A 161 10.60 -3.62 -9.67
C LEU A 161 11.71 -3.28 -8.65
N GLY A 162 12.42 -2.17 -8.86
CA GLY A 162 13.38 -1.63 -7.89
C GLY A 162 12.77 -1.01 -6.63
N CYS A 163 11.45 -0.77 -6.60
CA CYS A 163 10.75 -0.20 -5.45
C CYS A 163 10.36 -1.27 -4.41
N ALA A 164 10.06 -0.84 -3.18
CA ALA A 164 9.48 -1.72 -2.17
C ALA A 164 8.09 -2.24 -2.60
N LEU A 165 7.72 -3.46 -2.18
CA LEU A 165 6.46 -4.10 -2.58
C LEU A 165 5.21 -3.26 -2.28
N ASP A 166 5.21 -2.53 -1.15
CA ASP A 166 4.11 -1.64 -0.80
C ASP A 166 4.02 -0.45 -1.75
N ASP A 167 5.15 0.09 -2.20
CA ASP A 167 5.17 1.17 -3.19
C ASP A 167 4.68 0.68 -4.55
N GLN A 168 5.07 -0.52 -4.98
CA GLN A 168 4.59 -1.10 -6.25
C GLN A 168 3.05 -1.18 -6.29
N LYS A 169 2.41 -1.56 -5.17
CA LYS A 169 0.95 -1.55 -5.04
C LYS A 169 0.36 -0.15 -5.14
N LYS A 170 0.95 0.82 -4.41
CA LYS A 170 0.50 2.22 -4.41
C LYS A 170 0.67 2.88 -5.78
N ILE A 171 1.78 2.62 -6.46
CA ILE A 171 2.06 3.08 -7.83
C ILE A 171 0.99 2.56 -8.79
N ARG A 172 0.69 1.26 -8.75
CA ARG A 172 -0.36 0.66 -9.57
C ARG A 172 -1.72 1.34 -9.33
N GLN A 173 -2.09 1.56 -8.06
CA GLN A 173 -3.35 2.22 -7.71
C GLN A 173 -3.39 3.67 -8.21
N ARG A 174 -2.29 4.42 -8.07
CA ARG A 174 -2.16 5.79 -8.59
C ARG A 174 -2.34 5.84 -10.10
N LEU A 175 -1.75 4.92 -10.85
CA LEU A 175 -1.89 4.84 -12.30
C LEU A 175 -3.32 4.52 -12.75
N HIS A 176 -3.99 3.58 -12.09
CA HIS A 176 -5.41 3.30 -12.38
C HIS A 176 -6.28 4.53 -12.12
N GLY A 177 -6.11 5.20 -10.98
CA GLY A 177 -6.85 6.43 -10.70
C GLY A 177 -6.59 7.55 -11.72
N LEU A 178 -5.35 7.68 -12.22
CA LEU A 178 -5.04 8.62 -13.30
C LEU A 178 -5.69 8.21 -14.63
N LEU A 179 -5.69 6.93 -14.97
CA LEU A 179 -6.33 6.43 -16.19
C LEU A 179 -7.86 6.59 -16.14
N ASP A 180 -8.48 6.32 -14.99
CA ASP A 180 -9.91 6.55 -14.74
C ASP A 180 -10.25 8.02 -14.92
N TYR A 181 -9.41 8.93 -14.41
CA TYR A 181 -9.57 10.36 -14.63
C TYR A 181 -9.48 10.74 -16.12
N MET A 182 -8.53 10.15 -16.86
CA MET A 182 -8.37 10.36 -18.32
C MET A 182 -9.42 9.66 -19.18
N THR A 183 -10.31 8.83 -18.61
CA THR A 183 -11.34 8.09 -19.36
C THR A 183 -12.75 8.49 -18.97
N ALA A 184 -12.96 8.97 -17.75
CA ALA A 184 -14.21 9.56 -17.31
C ALA A 184 -14.65 10.67 -18.27
N GLU A 185 -15.82 10.54 -18.88
CA GLU A 185 -16.40 11.40 -19.95
C GLU A 185 -16.28 12.93 -19.75
N LYS A 186 -15.94 13.39 -18.54
CA LYS A 186 -15.71 14.79 -18.15
C LYS A 186 -14.44 15.44 -18.76
N TRP A 187 -13.40 14.68 -19.17
CA TRP A 187 -12.20 15.29 -19.76
C TRP A 187 -12.41 15.80 -21.20
N LYS A 188 -13.38 15.24 -21.95
CA LYS A 188 -13.75 15.75 -23.29
C LYS A 188 -14.39 17.15 -23.21
N GLN A 189 -15.08 17.47 -22.12
CA GLN A 189 -15.74 18.76 -21.90
C GLN A 189 -14.76 19.84 -21.37
N ALA A 190 -13.74 19.46 -20.60
CA ALA A 190 -12.72 20.38 -20.07
C ALA A 190 -11.73 20.90 -21.14
N ILE A 191 -11.73 20.32 -22.34
CA ILE A 191 -10.83 20.65 -23.46
C ILE A 191 -11.57 21.43 -24.57
N GLN A 192 -12.89 21.61 -24.47
CA GLN A 192 -13.57 22.51 -25.40
C GLN A 192 -13.27 23.97 -25.00
N PRO A 193 -12.78 24.80 -25.94
CA PRO A 193 -12.73 26.24 -25.69
C PRO A 193 -14.15 26.73 -25.40
N MET A 194 -14.30 27.60 -24.40
CA MET A 194 -15.51 28.39 -24.27
C MET A 194 -15.62 29.25 -25.54
N ASP A 195 -16.57 28.91 -26.41
CA ASP A 195 -17.08 29.83 -27.43
C ASP A 195 -17.80 31.01 -26.77
#